data_AF-A0A452Y552-F1
#
_entry.id   AF-A0A452Y552-F1
#
_cell.length_a   1.000
_cell.length_b   1.000
_cell.length_c   1.000
_cell.angle_alpha   90.00
_cell.angle_beta   90.00
_cell.angle_gamma   90.00
#
_symmetry.space_group_name_H-M   'P 1'
#
loop_
_entity.id
_entity.type
_entity.pdbx_description
1 polymer ?
#
loop_
_entity_poly.entity_id
_entity_poly.type
_entity_poly.pdbx_seq_one_letter_code
_entity_poly.pdbx_strand_id
1 'polypeptide(L)'
;RMPLVNNNTYLELAKRDFNRCQVQHQLEWHGLQKWFTENGLEAFGVAPRDVLRAYFLAAACIFEPSRATERLAWARASVMANIISKYLRSELSGNKMVERFMHGGLYEGNNDVSWLKGDAKVEILVGALEKLIDLLAQKALHVGEEPMHINNLLRCVWIEWMMQEINRDDGTNGMSVIEAGSCMVHDKQTSLLLVKIIEICAGRIGEASSMVNSKDNTWFIQLASSICDSLHHRMLLSQDTEENKAVTSRMDKKIEVDMQELAQNVLQTYDDIASNNMKQTFWSVVKSCYYVANCPSYIFHRHVSKVIFEHVF
;
A
#
# COMPACT_ATOMS: atom_id res chain seq x y z
N ARG A 1 -34.35 26.21 -16.24
CA ARG A 1 -33.08 25.44 -16.35
C ARG A 1 -31.96 26.25 -15.72
N MET A 2 -30.97 25.61 -15.09
CA MET A 2 -29.82 26.26 -14.44
C MET A 2 -28.54 26.06 -15.28
N PRO A 3 -28.20 26.96 -16.22
CA PRO A 3 -27.14 26.71 -17.21
C PRO A 3 -25.72 26.63 -16.61
N LEU A 4 -25.48 27.30 -15.48
CA LEU A 4 -24.20 27.20 -14.76
C LEU A 4 -24.04 25.90 -13.95
N VAL A 5 -25.11 25.11 -13.81
CA VAL A 5 -25.13 23.83 -13.08
C VAL A 5 -25.24 22.66 -14.07
N ASN A 6 -26.14 22.76 -15.05
CA ASN A 6 -26.41 21.72 -16.03
C ASN A 6 -26.06 22.24 -17.43
N ASN A 7 -24.87 21.90 -17.91
CA ASN A 7 -24.44 22.21 -19.28
C ASN A 7 -23.59 21.07 -19.86
N ASN A 8 -23.62 20.98 -21.19
CA ASN A 8 -22.85 19.96 -21.92
C ASN A 8 -21.34 20.22 -21.87
N THR A 9 -20.90 21.46 -21.66
CA THR A 9 -19.46 21.78 -21.56
C THR A 9 -18.81 21.05 -20.39
N TYR A 10 -19.45 21.01 -19.22
CA TYR A 10 -18.95 20.28 -18.05
C TYR A 10 -18.95 18.77 -18.28
N LEU A 11 -20.01 18.23 -18.91
CA LEU A 11 -20.10 16.81 -19.22
C LEU A 11 -18.98 16.39 -20.19
N GLU A 12 -18.78 17.13 -21.28
CA GLU A 12 -17.76 16.82 -22.27
C GLU A 12 -16.33 17.00 -21.72
N LEU A 13 -16.12 18.00 -20.86
CA LEU A 13 -14.85 18.14 -20.15
C LEU A 13 -14.59 16.93 -19.23
N ALA A 14 -15.58 16.53 -18.42
CA ALA A 14 -15.45 15.39 -17.52
C ALA A 14 -15.15 14.08 -18.24
N LYS A 15 -15.83 13.81 -19.38
CA LYS A 15 -15.54 12.64 -20.22
C LYS A 15 -14.10 12.65 -20.73
N ARG A 16 -13.64 13.77 -21.27
CA ARG A 16 -12.28 13.90 -21.83
C ARG A 16 -11.21 13.78 -20.75
N ASP A 17 -11.42 14.42 -19.60
CA ASP A 17 -10.47 14.37 -18.48
C ASP A 17 -10.37 12.96 -17.88
N PHE A 18 -11.52 12.30 -17.66
CA PHE A 18 -11.57 10.91 -17.20
C PHE A 18 -10.86 9.96 -18.18
N ASN A 19 -11.21 10.02 -19.47
CA ASN A 19 -10.60 9.14 -20.48
C ASN A 19 -9.08 9.38 -20.61
N ARG A 20 -8.62 10.63 -20.47
CA ARG A 20 -7.19 10.94 -20.46
C ARG A 20 -6.46 10.30 -19.29
N CYS A 21 -7.02 10.39 -18.08
CA CYS A 21 -6.46 9.71 -16.91
C CYS A 21 -6.48 8.19 -17.10
N GLN A 22 -7.58 7.64 -17.63
CA GLN A 22 -7.73 6.21 -17.87
C GLN A 22 -6.69 5.66 -18.85
N VAL A 23 -6.40 6.34 -19.96
CA VAL A 23 -5.34 5.92 -20.91
C VAL A 23 -3.98 5.87 -20.22
N GLN A 24 -3.67 6.88 -19.41
CA GLN A 24 -2.43 6.88 -18.61
C GLN A 24 -2.40 5.69 -17.65
N HIS A 25 -3.52 5.38 -16.99
CA HIS A 25 -3.59 4.27 -16.05
C HIS A 25 -3.43 2.90 -16.74
N GLN A 26 -3.93 2.75 -17.96
CA GLN A 26 -3.72 1.53 -18.76
C GLN A 26 -2.25 1.32 -19.13
N LEU A 27 -1.54 2.39 -19.51
CA LEU A 27 -0.10 2.34 -19.80
C LEU A 27 0.73 1.98 -18.57
N GLU A 28 0.38 2.56 -17.42
CA GLU A 28 1.02 2.27 -16.15
C GLU A 28 0.76 0.85 -15.68
N TRP A 29 -0.46 0.34 -15.85
CA TRP A 29 -0.80 -1.05 -15.57
C TRP A 29 0.08 -2.00 -16.39
N HIS A 30 0.22 -1.75 -17.69
CA HIS A 30 1.11 -2.53 -18.55
C HIS A 30 2.57 -2.49 -18.05
N GLY A 31 3.06 -1.30 -17.69
CA GLY A 31 4.39 -1.13 -17.10
C GLY A 31 4.56 -1.86 -15.77
N LEU A 32 3.51 -1.94 -14.94
CA LEU A 32 3.54 -2.66 -13.67
C LEU A 32 3.62 -4.18 -13.89
N GLN A 33 2.87 -4.73 -14.85
CA GLN A 33 2.96 -6.15 -15.21
C GLN A 33 4.36 -6.53 -15.69
N LYS A 34 4.96 -5.68 -16.53
CA LYS A 34 6.34 -5.86 -16.99
C LYS A 34 7.32 -5.85 -15.83
N TRP A 35 7.24 -4.84 -14.96
CA TRP A 35 8.06 -4.75 -13.74
C TRP A 35 7.94 -6.01 -12.86
N PHE A 36 6.72 -6.53 -12.68
CA PHE A 36 6.47 -7.72 -11.87
C PHE A 36 7.18 -8.97 -12.44
N THR A 37 7.08 -9.16 -13.76
CA THR A 37 7.71 -10.27 -14.49
C THR A 37 9.23 -10.16 -14.50
N GLU A 38 9.78 -8.97 -14.79
CA GLU A 38 11.23 -8.72 -14.89
C GLU A 38 11.97 -8.89 -13.56
N ASN A 39 11.27 -8.76 -12.43
CA ASN A 39 11.81 -9.00 -11.10
C ASN A 39 11.61 -10.44 -10.60
N GLY A 40 11.08 -11.35 -11.43
CA GLY A 40 10.89 -12.76 -11.07
C GLY A 40 9.85 -12.99 -9.97
N LEU A 41 8.96 -12.02 -9.73
CA LEU A 41 8.00 -12.07 -8.63
C LEU A 41 6.87 -13.10 -8.85
N GLU A 42 6.71 -13.60 -10.07
CA GLU A 42 5.83 -14.72 -10.42
C GLU A 42 6.19 -16.01 -9.65
N ALA A 43 7.46 -16.19 -9.28
CA ALA A 43 7.94 -17.35 -8.53
C ALA A 43 7.33 -17.48 -7.12
N PHE A 44 6.67 -16.42 -6.62
CA PHE A 44 6.06 -16.37 -5.28
C PHE A 44 4.55 -16.63 -5.30
N GLY A 45 3.99 -17.11 -6.42
CA GLY A 45 2.60 -17.53 -6.50
C GLY A 45 1.58 -16.38 -6.41
N VAL A 46 2.00 -15.14 -6.65
CA VAL A 46 1.08 -13.99 -6.74
C VAL A 46 0.37 -14.02 -8.08
N ALA A 47 -0.96 -14.03 -8.05
CA ALA A 47 -1.74 -14.04 -9.27
C ALA A 47 -1.72 -12.66 -9.95
N PRO A 48 -1.70 -12.56 -11.30
CA PRO A 48 -1.74 -11.28 -12.00
C PRO A 48 -2.92 -10.38 -11.60
N ARG A 49 -4.06 -10.98 -11.21
CA ARG A 49 -5.22 -10.27 -10.68
C ARG A 49 -4.95 -9.52 -9.39
N ASP A 50 -4.04 -10.01 -8.55
CA ASP A 50 -3.69 -9.40 -7.26
C ASP A 50 -2.80 -8.16 -7.49
N VAL A 51 -1.93 -8.23 -8.50
CA VAL A 51 -1.15 -7.07 -8.98
C VAL A 51 -2.08 -5.99 -9.55
N LEU A 52 -3.06 -6.39 -10.37
CA LEU A 52 -4.08 -5.47 -10.91
C LEU A 52 -4.92 -4.84 -9.79
N ARG A 53 -5.27 -5.63 -8.77
CA ARG A 53 -5.99 -5.15 -7.60
C ARG A 53 -5.20 -4.09 -6.84
N ALA A 54 -3.92 -4.33 -6.57
CA ALA A 54 -3.07 -3.35 -5.91
C ALA A 54 -2.99 -2.04 -6.72
N TYR A 55 -2.84 -2.16 -8.05
CA TYR A 55 -2.84 -0.99 -8.93
C TYR A 55 -4.17 -0.24 -8.93
N PHE A 56 -5.29 -0.95 -9.07
CA PHE A 56 -6.62 -0.35 -9.05
C PHE A 56 -6.88 0.42 -7.76
N LEU A 57 -6.51 -0.12 -6.60
CA LEU A 57 -6.71 0.56 -5.32
C LEU A 57 -5.91 1.85 -5.21
N ALA A 58 -4.66 1.84 -5.68
CA ALA A 58 -3.85 3.05 -5.74
C ALA A 58 -4.42 4.06 -6.75
N ALA A 59 -4.81 3.60 -7.94
CA ALA A 59 -5.32 4.45 -9.03
C ALA A 59 -6.67 5.08 -8.73
N ALA A 60 -7.54 4.38 -8.02
CA ALA A 60 -8.84 4.91 -7.59
C ALA A 60 -8.71 5.99 -6.50
N CYS A 61 -7.59 6.04 -5.77
CA CYS A 61 -7.34 7.03 -4.73
C CYS A 61 -6.44 8.19 -5.18
N ILE A 62 -5.42 7.92 -5.99
CA ILE A 62 -4.47 8.90 -6.54
C ILE A 62 -4.57 8.81 -8.06
N PHE A 63 -5.58 9.45 -8.66
CA PHE A 63 -5.89 9.30 -10.08
C PHE A 63 -5.18 10.32 -10.96
N GLU A 64 -4.68 11.41 -10.39
CA GLU A 64 -4.12 12.54 -11.12
C GLU A 64 -2.88 12.10 -11.94
N PRO A 65 -2.76 12.53 -13.21
CA PRO A 65 -1.60 12.19 -14.04
C PRO A 65 -0.26 12.67 -13.45
N SER A 66 -0.25 13.82 -12.76
CA SER A 66 0.93 14.37 -12.11
C SER A 66 1.44 13.56 -10.92
N ARG A 67 0.60 12.68 -10.35
CA ARG A 67 0.90 11.88 -9.16
C ARG A 67 1.21 10.41 -9.47
N ALA A 68 1.67 10.14 -10.70
CA ALA A 68 2.00 8.79 -11.16
C ALA A 68 3.07 8.10 -10.30
N THR A 69 4.07 8.84 -9.81
CA THR A 69 5.09 8.29 -8.91
C THR A 69 4.46 7.74 -7.63
N GLU A 70 3.63 8.54 -6.95
CA GLU A 70 2.96 8.14 -5.70
C GLU A 70 2.06 6.91 -5.90
N ARG A 71 1.25 6.91 -6.97
CA ARG A 71 0.36 5.80 -7.32
C ARG A 71 1.11 4.50 -7.63
N LEU A 72 2.17 4.57 -8.43
CA LEU A 72 2.99 3.40 -8.76
C LEU A 72 3.82 2.91 -7.57
N ALA A 73 4.28 3.81 -6.71
CA ALA A 73 4.98 3.48 -5.47
C ALA A 73 4.07 2.69 -4.53
N TRP A 74 2.83 3.18 -4.33
CA TRP A 74 1.81 2.45 -3.59
C TRP A 74 1.59 1.05 -4.17
N ALA A 75 1.25 0.94 -5.46
CA ALA A 75 0.94 -0.35 -6.07
C ALA A 75 2.09 -1.37 -5.94
N ARG A 76 3.34 -0.95 -6.22
CA ARG A 76 4.51 -1.83 -6.10
C ARG A 76 4.82 -2.21 -4.66
N ALA A 77 4.72 -1.25 -3.73
CA ALA A 77 4.93 -1.51 -2.31
C ALA A 77 3.88 -2.48 -1.75
N SER A 78 2.60 -2.35 -2.14
CA SER A 78 1.55 -3.28 -1.75
C SER A 78 1.83 -4.71 -2.24
N VAL A 79 2.31 -4.86 -3.49
CA VAL A 79 2.67 -6.17 -4.05
C VAL A 79 3.87 -6.76 -3.30
N MET A 80 4.93 -5.99 -3.09
CA MET A 80 6.12 -6.44 -2.36
C MET A 80 5.79 -6.81 -0.91
N ALA A 81 5.05 -5.98 -0.18
CA ALA A 81 4.67 -6.23 1.19
C ALA A 81 3.85 -7.53 1.33
N ASN A 82 2.93 -7.79 0.40
CA ASN A 82 2.15 -9.03 0.38
C ASN A 82 3.05 -10.26 0.14
N ILE A 83 4.00 -10.18 -0.81
CA ILE A 83 4.94 -11.28 -1.07
C ILE A 83 5.83 -11.53 0.14
N ILE A 84 6.41 -10.47 0.70
CA ILE A 84 7.32 -10.56 1.84
C ILE A 84 6.59 -11.11 3.06
N SER A 85 5.41 -10.58 3.41
CA SER A 85 4.65 -11.08 4.58
C SER A 85 4.29 -12.56 4.42
N LYS A 86 3.87 -13.00 3.23
CA LYS A 86 3.65 -14.43 2.97
C LYS A 86 4.92 -15.25 3.14
N TYR A 87 6.04 -14.79 2.57
CA TYR A 87 7.32 -15.48 2.65
C TYR A 87 7.81 -15.62 4.10
N LEU A 88 7.71 -14.54 4.90
CA LEU A 88 8.09 -14.52 6.30
C LEU A 88 7.27 -15.51 7.14
N ARG A 89 5.98 -15.70 6.83
CA ARG A 89 5.10 -16.63 7.53
C ARG A 89 5.25 -18.09 7.09
N SER A 90 5.58 -18.34 5.83
CA SER A 90 5.55 -19.69 5.25
C SER A 90 6.89 -20.42 5.32
N GLU A 91 8.02 -19.70 5.35
CA GLU A 91 9.35 -20.30 5.17
C GLU A 91 10.23 -20.09 6.40
N LEU A 92 10.94 -21.14 6.82
CA LEU A 92 11.94 -21.09 7.91
C LEU A 92 13.09 -20.09 7.62
N SER A 93 13.22 -19.64 6.37
CA SER A 93 14.20 -18.66 5.91
C SER A 93 13.77 -17.20 6.06
N GLY A 94 12.60 -16.89 6.63
CA GLY A 94 12.13 -15.51 6.78
C GLY A 94 13.13 -14.59 7.48
N ASN A 95 13.71 -15.04 8.59
CA ASN A 95 14.75 -14.30 9.32
C ASN A 95 16.01 -14.07 8.46
N LYS A 96 16.41 -15.06 7.65
CA LYS A 96 17.56 -14.94 6.75
C LYS A 96 17.35 -13.84 5.70
N MET A 97 16.12 -13.70 5.19
CA MET A 97 15.79 -12.64 4.23
C MET A 97 15.94 -11.25 4.85
N VAL A 98 15.44 -11.05 6.06
CA VAL A 98 15.54 -9.76 6.75
C VAL A 98 16.98 -9.45 7.13
N GLU A 99 17.73 -10.42 7.65
CA GLU A 99 19.18 -10.28 7.88
C GLU A 99 19.93 -9.92 6.59
N ARG A 100 19.67 -10.65 5.50
CA ARG A 100 20.30 -10.41 4.20
C ARG A 100 20.03 -9.01 3.68
N PHE A 101 18.79 -8.51 3.81
CA PHE A 101 18.42 -7.16 3.40
C PHE A 101 19.04 -6.08 4.31
N MET A 102 19.08 -6.28 5.62
CA MET A 102 19.72 -5.34 6.56
C MET A 102 21.22 -5.18 6.27
N HIS A 103 21.91 -6.29 5.98
CA HIS A 103 23.34 -6.29 5.68
C HIS A 103 23.68 -5.85 4.24
N GLY A 104 22.72 -5.87 3.31
CA GLY A 104 22.95 -5.50 1.91
C GLY A 104 23.20 -4.02 1.65
N GLY A 105 22.89 -3.13 2.60
CA GLY A 105 22.98 -1.66 2.40
C GLY A 105 23.88 -0.91 3.39
N LEU A 106 24.39 -1.58 4.41
CA LEU A 106 25.32 -1.01 5.38
C LEU A 106 26.65 -1.73 5.24
N TYR A 107 27.60 -1.10 4.56
CA TYR A 107 28.98 -1.54 4.32
C TYR A 107 29.16 -2.63 3.24
N GLU A 108 29.59 -2.22 2.04
CA GLU A 108 30.48 -3.01 1.14
C GLU A 108 31.90 -3.21 1.74
N GLY A 109 32.01 -3.15 3.07
CA GLY A 109 33.24 -3.33 3.82
C GLY A 109 33.35 -4.76 4.32
N ASN A 110 33.86 -5.64 3.45
CA ASN A 110 34.68 -6.81 3.80
C ASN A 110 34.11 -7.85 4.80
N ASN A 111 32.80 -7.94 5.01
CA ASN A 111 32.20 -9.10 5.67
C ASN A 111 31.83 -10.13 4.60
N ASP A 112 32.49 -11.28 4.63
CA ASP A 112 32.17 -12.42 3.78
C ASP A 112 30.78 -12.97 4.16
N VAL A 113 29.74 -12.48 3.47
CA VAL A 113 28.33 -12.93 3.62
C VAL A 113 28.08 -14.23 2.85
N SER A 114 29.14 -14.99 2.52
CA SER A 114 29.06 -16.24 1.75
C SER A 114 28.11 -17.29 2.34
N TRP A 115 27.92 -17.30 3.67
CA TRP A 115 27.03 -18.25 4.35
C TRP A 115 25.52 -17.93 4.25
N LEU A 116 25.14 -16.71 3.85
CA LEU A 116 23.74 -16.35 3.54
C LEU A 116 23.37 -16.64 2.08
N LYS A 117 24.36 -16.92 1.22
CA LYS A 117 24.22 -17.13 -0.22
C LYS A 117 23.82 -18.58 -0.52
N GLY A 118 22.57 -18.93 -0.22
CA GLY A 118 22.08 -20.31 -0.40
C GLY A 118 20.64 -20.45 -0.87
N ASP A 119 19.83 -19.39 -0.76
CA ASP A 119 18.41 -19.45 -1.12
C ASP A 119 18.11 -18.52 -2.30
N ALA A 120 17.82 -19.13 -3.46
CA ALA A 120 17.50 -18.40 -4.68
C ALA A 120 16.27 -17.49 -4.53
N LYS A 121 15.28 -17.90 -3.71
CA LYS A 121 14.09 -17.05 -3.47
C LYS A 121 14.45 -15.82 -2.65
N VAL A 122 15.31 -15.96 -1.64
CA VAL A 122 15.80 -14.83 -0.84
C VAL A 122 16.52 -13.82 -1.72
N GLU A 123 17.45 -14.26 -2.58
CA GLU A 123 18.19 -13.34 -3.46
C GLU A 123 17.27 -12.65 -4.49
N ILE A 124 16.25 -13.34 -5.01
CA ILE A 124 15.24 -12.71 -5.87
C ILE A 124 14.47 -11.63 -5.11
N LEU A 125 13.98 -11.90 -3.90
CA LEU A 125 13.21 -10.92 -3.12
C LEU A 125 14.03 -9.72 -2.71
N VAL A 126 15.24 -9.95 -2.17
CA VAL A 126 16.15 -8.89 -1.75
C VAL A 126 16.52 -8.03 -2.97
N GLY A 127 16.92 -8.66 -4.07
CA GLY A 127 17.27 -7.93 -5.30
C GLY A 127 16.09 -7.15 -5.90
N ALA A 128 14.87 -7.70 -5.86
CA ALA A 128 13.66 -7.01 -6.31
C ALA A 128 13.31 -5.81 -5.40
N LEU A 129 13.47 -5.96 -4.09
CA LEU A 129 13.24 -4.88 -3.12
C LEU A 129 14.26 -3.76 -3.27
N GLU A 130 15.54 -4.08 -3.45
CA GLU A 130 16.60 -3.09 -3.67
C GLU A 130 16.36 -2.32 -4.97
N LYS A 131 16.06 -3.01 -6.07
CA LYS A 131 15.68 -2.37 -7.34
C LYS A 131 14.45 -1.47 -7.20
N LEU A 132 13.46 -1.88 -6.41
CA LEU A 132 12.30 -1.05 -6.13
C LEU A 132 12.71 0.22 -5.39
N ILE A 133 13.52 0.11 -4.34
CA ILE A 133 13.98 1.25 -3.54
C ILE A 133 14.77 2.23 -4.40
N ASP A 134 15.70 1.73 -5.22
CA ASP A 134 16.47 2.56 -6.16
C ASP A 134 15.56 3.28 -7.15
N LEU A 135 14.57 2.56 -7.71
CA LEU A 135 13.59 3.14 -8.63
C LEU A 135 12.77 4.24 -7.95
N LEU A 136 12.31 4.01 -6.73
CA LEU A 136 11.51 4.99 -5.98
C LEU A 136 12.33 6.21 -5.62
N ALA A 137 13.57 6.02 -5.17
CA ALA A 137 14.48 7.13 -4.85
C ALA A 137 14.77 8.01 -6.08
N GLN A 138 14.94 7.41 -7.26
CA GLN A 138 15.16 8.16 -8.50
C GLN A 138 13.91 8.90 -9.00
N LYS A 139 12.72 8.38 -8.70
CA LYS A 139 11.44 8.92 -9.22
C LYS A 139 10.72 9.85 -8.24
N ALA A 140 11.13 9.85 -6.97
CA ALA A 140 10.58 10.71 -5.95
C ALA A 140 10.69 12.19 -6.35
N LEU A 141 9.75 13.01 -5.88
CA LEU A 141 9.82 14.45 -6.09
C LEU A 141 10.98 15.02 -5.26
N HIS A 142 11.97 15.61 -5.93
CA HIS A 142 13.17 16.13 -5.28
C HIS A 142 12.91 17.54 -4.76
N VAL A 143 12.65 17.68 -3.45
CA VAL A 143 12.60 18.98 -2.77
C VAL A 143 13.93 19.18 -2.03
N GLY A 144 15.02 19.38 -2.79
CA GLY A 144 16.32 19.73 -2.24
C GLY A 144 17.15 18.60 -1.59
N GLU A 145 16.65 17.36 -1.56
CA GLU A 145 17.35 16.21 -0.99
C GLU A 145 18.00 15.32 -2.07
N GLU A 146 19.18 14.78 -1.76
CA GLU A 146 19.89 13.86 -2.65
C GLU A 146 19.19 12.49 -2.73
N PRO A 147 19.19 11.83 -3.91
CA PRO A 147 18.60 10.49 -4.08
C PRO A 147 19.09 9.45 -3.07
N MET A 148 20.33 9.59 -2.59
CA MET A 148 20.93 8.72 -1.58
C MET A 148 20.19 8.82 -0.23
N HIS A 149 19.75 10.02 0.15
CA HIS A 149 18.99 10.21 1.40
C HIS A 149 17.62 9.52 1.32
N ILE A 150 16.92 9.72 0.20
CA ILE A 150 15.62 9.08 -0.07
C ILE A 150 15.74 7.55 -0.06
N ASN A 151 16.80 7.02 -0.68
CA ASN A 151 17.09 5.59 -0.68
C ASN A 151 17.24 5.05 0.75
N ASN A 152 18.11 5.68 1.55
CA ASN A 152 18.32 5.28 2.94
C ASN A 152 17.04 5.34 3.77
N LEU A 153 16.22 6.37 3.57
CA LEU A 153 14.93 6.50 4.26
C LEU A 153 13.97 5.37 3.87
N LEU A 154 13.83 5.07 2.58
CA LEU A 154 13.01 3.96 2.10
C LEU A 154 13.50 2.62 2.69
N ARG A 155 14.82 2.38 2.74
CA ARG A 155 15.39 1.20 3.39
C ARG A 155 15.00 1.11 4.87
N CYS A 156 15.15 2.21 5.62
CA CYS A 156 14.76 2.26 7.03
C CYS A 156 13.28 1.92 7.22
N VAL A 157 12.40 2.46 6.39
CA VAL A 157 10.96 2.19 6.46
C VAL A 157 10.64 0.71 6.20
N TRP A 158 11.30 0.08 5.22
CA TRP A 158 11.13 -1.35 4.95
C TRP A 158 11.69 -2.24 6.08
N ILE A 159 12.85 -1.89 6.64
CA ILE A 159 13.45 -2.63 7.77
C ILE A 159 12.53 -2.53 9.00
N GLU A 160 12.04 -1.33 9.33
CA GLU A 160 11.12 -1.12 10.45
C GLU A 160 9.86 -1.98 10.29
N TRP A 161 9.25 -1.99 9.10
CA TRP A 161 8.08 -2.82 8.82
C TRP A 161 8.37 -4.32 8.91
N MET A 162 9.47 -4.81 8.32
CA MET A 162 9.83 -6.23 8.39
C MET A 162 10.11 -6.71 9.81
N MET A 163 10.74 -5.87 10.63
CA MET A 163 10.94 -6.18 12.05
C MET A 163 9.62 -6.26 12.80
N GLN A 164 8.63 -5.43 12.47
CA GLN A 164 7.30 -5.53 13.05
C GLN A 164 6.57 -6.80 12.58
N GLU A 165 6.75 -7.20 11.32
CA GLU A 165 6.15 -8.43 10.78
C GLU A 165 6.76 -9.71 11.39
N ILE A 166 8.08 -9.77 11.64
CA ILE A 166 8.71 -10.93 12.29
C ILE A 166 8.29 -11.04 13.76
N ASN A 167 8.25 -9.91 14.47
CA ASN A 167 7.92 -9.88 15.90
C ASN A 167 6.42 -9.94 16.18
N ARG A 168 5.59 -10.21 15.16
CA ARG A 168 4.18 -10.49 15.38
C ARG A 168 4.06 -11.82 16.13
N ASP A 169 3.66 -11.72 17.38
CA ASP A 169 3.24 -12.87 18.18
C ASP A 169 1.83 -13.27 17.76
N ASP A 170 1.69 -13.89 16.59
CA ASP A 170 0.47 -14.60 16.26
C ASP A 170 0.50 -15.96 16.97
N GLY A 171 -0.14 -16.02 18.14
CA GLY A 171 -0.58 -17.26 18.80
C GLY A 171 -1.51 -18.14 17.94
N THR A 172 -1.52 -17.93 16.63
CA THR A 172 -2.23 -18.62 15.57
C THR A 172 -1.21 -19.35 14.68
N ASN A 173 -0.28 -20.09 15.29
CA ASN A 173 0.68 -20.98 14.62
C ASN A 173 -0.02 -22.21 13.98
N GLY A 174 -1.23 -22.04 13.43
CA GLY A 174 -2.12 -23.13 13.07
C GLY A 174 -3.30 -22.76 12.15
N MET A 175 -3.42 -21.54 11.62
CA MET A 175 -4.36 -21.30 10.50
C MET A 175 -3.62 -21.49 9.18
N SER A 176 -3.34 -22.77 8.92
CA SER A 176 -2.62 -23.27 7.76
C SER A 176 -3.37 -22.95 6.45
N VAL A 177 -2.60 -22.59 5.42
CA VAL A 177 -2.98 -22.64 4.00
C VAL A 177 -4.05 -21.62 3.60
N ILE A 178 -3.64 -20.35 3.47
CA ILE A 178 -4.42 -19.39 2.68
C ILE A 178 -4.22 -19.72 1.20
N GLU A 179 -5.28 -20.17 0.56
CA GLU A 179 -5.37 -20.32 -0.89
C GLU A 179 -4.92 -19.04 -1.61
N ALA A 180 -4.21 -19.24 -2.72
CA ALA A 180 -3.84 -18.22 -3.67
C ALA A 180 -5.08 -17.45 -4.17
N GLY A 181 -5.45 -16.35 -3.52
CA GLY A 181 -6.43 -15.42 -4.08
C GLY A 181 -7.23 -14.48 -3.19
N SER A 182 -7.17 -14.58 -1.87
CA SER A 182 -8.03 -13.73 -1.04
C SER A 182 -7.35 -12.41 -0.67
N CYS A 183 -7.73 -11.33 -1.36
CA CYS A 183 -7.99 -10.00 -0.81
C CYS A 183 -7.30 -9.72 0.54
N MET A 184 -6.11 -9.11 0.56
CA MET A 184 -5.51 -8.63 1.81
C MET A 184 -5.92 -7.17 2.02
N VAL A 185 -6.91 -6.94 2.87
CA VAL A 185 -7.01 -5.65 3.58
C VAL A 185 -5.69 -5.46 4.31
N HIS A 186 -5.00 -4.35 4.08
CA HIS A 186 -3.75 -4.08 4.77
C HIS A 186 -4.03 -3.85 6.26
N ASP A 187 -3.27 -4.52 7.13
CA ASP A 187 -3.24 -4.22 8.56
C ASP A 187 -2.60 -2.85 8.84
N LYS A 188 -2.50 -2.44 10.10
CA LYS A 188 -1.91 -1.16 10.46
C LYS A 188 -0.46 -1.03 9.99
N GLN A 189 0.36 -2.07 10.11
CA GLN A 189 1.78 -2.00 9.83
C GLN A 189 2.00 -1.80 8.35
N THR A 190 1.31 -2.60 7.53
CA THR A 190 1.36 -2.50 6.08
C THR A 190 0.74 -1.18 5.61
N SER A 191 -0.36 -0.73 6.21
CA SER A 191 -0.96 0.57 5.88
C SER A 191 0.00 1.72 6.19
N LEU A 192 0.71 1.68 7.32
CA LEU A 192 1.69 2.68 7.70
C LEU A 192 2.91 2.68 6.77
N LEU A 193 3.39 1.50 6.38
CA LEU A 193 4.43 1.33 5.36
C LEU A 193 4.03 2.03 4.05
N LEU A 194 2.81 1.79 3.57
CA LEU A 194 2.32 2.38 2.34
C LEU A 194 2.21 3.91 2.43
N VAL A 195 1.67 4.44 3.52
CA VAL A 195 1.59 5.88 3.74
C VAL A 195 3.00 6.50 3.74
N LYS A 196 3.95 5.93 4.50
CA LYS A 196 5.34 6.42 4.52
C LYS A 196 5.95 6.42 3.11
N ILE A 197 5.79 5.35 2.34
CA ILE A 197 6.30 5.26 0.97
C ILE A 197 5.66 6.32 0.05
N ILE A 198 4.35 6.53 0.15
CA ILE A 198 3.64 7.54 -0.65
C ILE A 198 4.16 8.94 -0.32
N GLU A 199 4.26 9.28 0.96
CA GLU A 199 4.75 10.60 1.41
C GLU A 199 6.20 10.86 0.94
N ILE A 200 7.09 9.87 1.09
CA ILE A 200 8.48 9.96 0.62
C ILE A 200 8.51 10.20 -0.90
N CYS A 201 7.76 9.41 -1.66
CA CYS A 201 7.71 9.53 -3.13
C CYS A 201 7.12 10.86 -3.60
N ALA A 202 6.31 11.50 -2.76
CA ALA A 202 5.75 12.81 -3.02
C ALA A 202 6.66 13.98 -2.61
N GLY A 203 7.87 13.71 -2.09
CA GLY A 203 8.81 14.72 -1.60
C GLY A 203 8.48 15.27 -0.22
N ARG A 204 7.57 14.61 0.53
CA ARG A 204 7.12 14.99 1.88
C ARG A 204 7.86 14.20 2.95
N ILE A 205 9.18 14.41 2.99
CA ILE A 205 10.13 13.57 3.75
C ILE A 205 10.11 13.92 5.25
N GLY A 206 9.91 15.20 5.58
CA GLY A 206 9.72 15.66 6.95
C GLY A 206 8.47 15.03 7.58
N GLU A 207 7.39 14.91 6.81
CA GLU A 207 6.14 14.27 7.19
C GLU A 207 6.36 12.77 7.46
N ALA A 208 6.97 12.05 6.51
CA ALA A 208 7.28 10.62 6.65
C ALA A 208 8.18 10.32 7.87
N SER A 209 9.17 11.18 8.12
CA SER A 209 10.08 11.08 9.27
C SER A 209 9.38 11.46 10.58
N SER A 210 8.48 12.44 10.55
CA SER A 210 7.72 12.86 11.73
C SER A 210 6.70 11.82 12.18
N MET A 211 6.23 10.92 11.30
CA MET A 211 5.38 9.79 11.67
C MET A 211 6.09 8.80 12.61
N VAL A 212 7.43 8.82 12.63
CA VAL A 212 8.24 8.03 13.57
C VAL A 212 8.39 8.72 14.93
N ASN A 213 8.30 10.07 15.00
CA ASN A 213 8.78 10.84 16.15
C ASN A 213 7.82 11.92 16.73
N SER A 214 6.73 12.30 16.04
CA SER A 214 5.89 13.45 16.42
C SER A 214 4.71 13.09 17.35
N LYS A 215 4.43 13.99 18.31
CA LYS A 215 3.32 13.89 19.28
C LYS A 215 1.99 14.46 18.76
N ASP A 216 2.03 15.38 17.79
CA ASP A 216 0.86 16.20 17.42
C ASP A 216 -0.12 15.48 16.48
N ASN A 217 0.36 14.55 15.65
CA ASN A 217 -0.45 13.71 14.77
C ASN A 217 -0.63 12.27 15.30
N THR A 218 -0.10 11.97 16.49
CA THR A 218 -0.10 10.60 17.03
C THR A 218 -1.50 10.00 17.11
N TRP A 219 -2.47 10.79 17.59
CA TRP A 219 -3.84 10.32 17.76
C TRP A 219 -4.50 10.00 16.41
N PHE A 220 -4.28 10.83 15.38
CA PHE A 220 -4.86 10.65 14.05
C PHE A 220 -4.27 9.40 13.37
N ILE A 221 -2.94 9.27 13.44
CA ILE A 221 -2.23 8.09 12.92
C ILE A 221 -2.72 6.82 13.62
N GLN A 222 -2.92 6.86 14.94
CA GLN A 222 -3.44 5.75 15.72
C GLN A 222 -4.88 5.39 15.32
N LEU A 223 -5.75 6.39 15.11
CA LEU A 223 -7.13 6.16 14.66
C LEU A 223 -7.16 5.53 13.25
N ALA A 224 -6.45 6.11 12.28
CA ALA A 224 -6.38 5.56 10.93
C ALA A 224 -5.81 4.14 10.89
N SER A 225 -4.76 3.90 11.68
CA SER A 225 -4.11 2.60 11.84
C SER A 225 -5.03 1.56 12.48
N SER A 226 -5.76 1.94 13.55
CA SER A 226 -6.66 1.03 14.26
C SER A 226 -7.87 0.62 13.41
N ILE A 227 -8.34 1.50 12.52
CA ILE A 227 -9.37 1.18 11.52
C ILE A 227 -8.84 0.11 10.56
N CYS A 228 -7.62 0.26 10.04
CA CYS A 228 -7.01 -0.73 9.14
C CYS A 228 -6.87 -2.10 9.81
N ASP A 229 -6.38 -2.12 11.06
CA ASP A 229 -6.30 -3.35 11.87
C ASP A 229 -7.68 -3.99 12.09
N SER A 230 -8.69 -3.17 12.44
CA SER A 230 -10.04 -3.66 12.69
C SER A 230 -10.67 -4.24 11.42
N LEU A 231 -10.48 -3.58 10.27
CA LEU A 231 -10.93 -4.07 8.96
C LEU A 231 -10.22 -5.37 8.57
N HIS A 232 -8.91 -5.45 8.78
CA HIS A 232 -8.11 -6.64 8.52
C HIS A 232 -8.59 -7.82 9.38
N HIS A 233 -8.72 -7.61 10.69
CA HIS A 233 -9.16 -8.64 11.62
C HIS A 233 -10.60 -9.10 11.35
N ARG A 234 -11.52 -8.17 11.05
CA ARG A 234 -12.89 -8.49 10.63
C ARG A 234 -12.90 -9.38 9.38
N MET A 235 -12.05 -9.08 8.40
CA MET A 235 -11.96 -9.87 7.18
C MET A 235 -11.45 -11.29 7.46
N LEU A 236 -10.47 -11.47 8.35
CA LEU A 236 -10.04 -12.79 8.80
C LEU A 236 -11.18 -13.56 9.50
N LEU A 237 -11.91 -12.91 10.42
CA LEU A 237 -13.03 -13.54 11.14
C LEU A 237 -14.21 -13.91 10.25
N SER A 238 -14.45 -13.16 9.18
CA SER A 238 -15.56 -13.42 8.25
C SER A 238 -15.39 -14.69 7.41
N GLN A 239 -14.19 -15.30 7.44
CA GLN A 239 -13.88 -16.55 6.78
C GLN A 239 -14.12 -17.77 7.69
N ASP A 240 -14.30 -17.55 9.00
CA ASP A 240 -14.63 -18.56 9.99
C ASP A 240 -16.13 -18.52 10.36
N THR A 241 -16.67 -19.70 10.66
CA THR A 241 -18.07 -20.10 10.90
C THR A 241 -19.02 -19.14 11.66
N GLU A 242 -20.33 -19.49 11.65
CA GLU A 242 -21.48 -18.83 12.31
C GLU A 242 -21.24 -18.22 13.71
N GLU A 243 -20.27 -18.74 14.49
CA GLU A 243 -19.89 -18.25 15.83
C GLU A 243 -19.38 -16.79 15.85
N ASN A 244 -18.83 -16.28 14.74
CA ASN A 244 -18.20 -14.96 14.70
C ASN A 244 -19.14 -13.80 14.36
N LYS A 245 -20.45 -14.05 14.16
CA LYS A 245 -21.41 -13.01 13.75
C LYS A 245 -21.55 -11.87 14.77
N ALA A 246 -21.59 -12.19 16.06
CA ALA A 246 -21.72 -11.18 17.12
C ALA A 246 -20.45 -10.32 17.27
N VAL A 247 -19.28 -10.93 17.11
CA VAL A 247 -17.98 -10.24 17.16
C VAL A 247 -17.82 -9.31 15.95
N THR A 248 -18.13 -9.82 14.75
CA THR A 248 -18.13 -9.05 13.49
C THR A 248 -19.05 -7.83 13.59
N SER A 249 -20.28 -8.01 14.08
CA SER A 249 -21.25 -6.91 14.24
C SER A 249 -20.78 -5.83 15.23
N ARG A 250 -20.08 -6.20 16.31
CA ARG A 250 -19.48 -5.22 17.23
C ARG A 250 -18.34 -4.46 16.56
N MET A 251 -17.51 -5.14 15.76
CA MET A 251 -16.45 -4.50 14.99
C MET A 251 -17.01 -3.54 13.96
N ASP A 252 -18.09 -3.89 13.26
CA ASP A 252 -18.73 -3.00 12.27
C ASP A 252 -19.14 -1.67 12.88
N LYS A 253 -19.80 -1.71 14.06
CA LYS A 253 -20.19 -0.51 14.79
C LYS A 253 -18.99 0.33 15.20
N LYS A 254 -17.92 -0.30 15.67
CA LYS A 254 -16.68 0.38 16.04
C LYS A 254 -16.02 1.04 14.81
N ILE A 255 -15.87 0.29 13.73
CA ILE A 255 -15.31 0.77 12.46
C ILE A 255 -16.11 1.96 11.93
N GLU A 256 -17.45 1.91 12.02
CA GLU A 256 -18.31 3.02 11.58
C GLU A 256 -18.07 4.29 12.40
N VAL A 257 -18.02 4.19 13.73
CA VAL A 257 -17.71 5.33 14.61
C VAL A 257 -16.31 5.88 14.33
N ASP A 258 -15.31 5.00 14.27
CA ASP A 258 -13.92 5.39 14.03
C ASP A 258 -13.77 6.05 12.63
N MET A 259 -14.49 5.57 11.61
CA MET A 259 -14.52 6.17 10.27
C MET A 259 -15.20 7.54 10.24
N GLN A 260 -16.26 7.75 11.03
CA GLN A 260 -16.90 9.06 11.17
C GLN A 260 -15.97 10.06 11.83
N GLU A 261 -15.28 9.66 12.90
CA GLU A 261 -14.30 10.50 13.60
C GLU A 261 -13.10 10.85 12.69
N LEU A 262 -12.62 9.87 11.91
CA LEU A 262 -11.57 10.07 10.93
C LEU A 262 -12.02 11.08 9.86
N ALA A 263 -13.22 10.92 9.31
CA ALA A 263 -13.77 11.82 8.30
C ALA A 263 -13.89 13.25 8.83
N GLN A 264 -14.39 13.43 10.06
CA GLN A 264 -14.50 14.75 10.69
C GLN A 264 -13.12 15.42 10.82
N ASN A 265 -12.09 14.68 11.21
CA ASN A 265 -10.75 15.24 11.39
C ASN A 265 -10.01 15.54 10.09
N VAL A 266 -10.31 14.81 9.00
CA VAL A 266 -9.81 15.12 7.67
C VAL A 266 -10.48 16.38 7.11
N LEU A 267 -11.76 16.60 7.42
CA LEU A 267 -12.53 17.76 6.95
C LEU A 267 -12.28 19.03 7.79
N GLN A 268 -12.04 18.87 9.10
CA GLN A 268 -11.62 19.96 10.01
C GLN A 268 -10.16 20.33 9.73
N THR A 269 -9.96 21.02 8.61
CA THR A 269 -8.64 21.47 8.17
C THR A 269 -8.26 22.71 8.98
N TYR A 270 -7.18 22.64 9.76
CA TYR A 270 -6.51 23.82 10.32
C TYR A 270 -5.36 24.25 9.38
N ASP A 271 -4.90 25.49 9.51
CA ASP A 271 -4.00 26.23 8.58
C ASP A 271 -2.66 25.56 8.19
N ASP A 272 -2.32 24.38 8.70
CA ASP A 272 -1.10 23.65 8.34
C ASP A 272 -1.31 22.73 7.11
N ILE A 273 -0.83 23.20 5.96
CA ILE A 273 -0.88 22.51 4.66
C ILE A 273 -0.16 21.15 4.72
N ALA A 274 0.94 21.03 5.47
CA ALA A 274 1.73 19.80 5.57
C ALA A 274 0.95 18.70 6.31
N SER A 275 0.37 19.04 7.47
CA SER A 275 -0.52 18.15 8.22
C SER A 275 -1.73 17.71 7.38
N ASN A 276 -2.29 18.60 6.56
CA ASN A 276 -3.43 18.26 5.71
C ASN A 276 -3.07 17.22 4.63
N ASN A 277 -1.92 17.35 3.96
CA ASN A 277 -1.50 16.40 2.93
C ASN A 277 -1.30 14.98 3.48
N MET A 278 -0.62 14.86 4.63
CA MET A 278 -0.44 13.57 5.31
C MET A 278 -1.80 12.95 5.67
N LYS A 279 -2.74 13.74 6.20
CA LYS A 279 -4.10 13.29 6.52
C LYS A 279 -4.84 12.78 5.28
N GLN A 280 -4.68 13.43 4.11
CA GLN A 280 -5.27 12.97 2.86
C GLN A 280 -4.68 11.64 2.37
N THR A 281 -3.39 11.40 2.59
CA THR A 281 -2.74 10.12 2.25
C THR A 281 -3.26 8.99 3.15
N PHE A 282 -3.34 9.20 4.46
CA PHE A 282 -4.00 8.25 5.37
C PHE A 282 -5.44 7.99 4.98
N TRP A 283 -6.21 9.05 4.71
CA TRP A 283 -7.59 8.95 4.28
C TRP A 283 -7.73 8.08 3.02
N SER A 284 -6.82 8.24 2.06
CA SER A 284 -6.78 7.44 0.84
C SER A 284 -6.52 5.96 1.12
N VAL A 285 -5.49 5.66 1.92
CA VAL A 285 -5.16 4.27 2.29
C VAL A 285 -6.30 3.63 3.09
N VAL A 286 -6.85 4.31 4.09
CA VAL A 286 -7.98 3.81 4.90
C VAL A 286 -9.22 3.57 4.06
N LYS A 287 -9.60 4.49 3.16
CA LYS A 287 -10.72 4.28 2.24
C LYS A 287 -10.50 3.07 1.34
N SER A 288 -9.26 2.86 0.87
CA SER A 288 -8.94 1.69 0.05
C SER A 288 -9.15 0.39 0.85
N CYS A 289 -8.68 0.33 2.10
CA CYS A 289 -8.88 -0.79 3.01
C CYS A 289 -10.37 -1.02 3.31
N TYR A 290 -11.10 0.06 3.60
CA TYR A 290 -12.53 0.02 3.88
C TYR A 290 -13.32 -0.48 2.67
N TYR A 291 -12.99 0.00 1.47
CA TYR A 291 -13.60 -0.45 0.22
C TYR A 291 -13.33 -1.94 -0.01
N VAL A 292 -12.09 -2.39 0.12
CA VAL A 292 -11.68 -3.79 -0.04
C VAL A 292 -12.42 -4.70 0.94
N ALA A 293 -12.58 -4.27 2.19
CA ALA A 293 -13.22 -5.07 3.24
C ALA A 293 -14.75 -5.18 3.07
N ASN A 294 -15.39 -4.25 2.37
CA ASN A 294 -16.86 -4.18 2.24
C ASN A 294 -17.37 -4.46 0.82
N CYS A 295 -16.51 -4.42 -0.20
CA CYS A 295 -16.89 -4.65 -1.59
C CYS A 295 -16.85 -6.14 -1.94
N PRO A 296 -17.98 -6.75 -2.34
CA PRO A 296 -18.00 -8.13 -2.81
C PRO A 296 -17.11 -8.34 -4.04
N SER A 297 -16.48 -9.52 -4.14
CA SER A 297 -15.51 -9.82 -5.22
C SER A 297 -16.07 -9.57 -6.63
N TYR A 298 -17.32 -9.97 -6.90
CA TYR A 298 -17.95 -9.76 -8.21
C TYR A 298 -18.18 -8.28 -8.55
N ILE A 299 -18.47 -7.44 -7.56
CA ILE A 299 -18.59 -5.98 -7.72
C ILE A 299 -17.21 -5.37 -7.95
N PHE A 300 -16.20 -5.83 -7.19
CA PHE A 300 -14.82 -5.37 -7.34
C PHE A 300 -14.33 -5.54 -8.79
N HIS A 301 -14.52 -6.72 -9.38
CA HIS A 301 -14.14 -6.97 -10.78
C HIS A 301 -14.84 -6.04 -11.77
N ARG A 302 -16.13 -5.75 -11.54
CA ARG A 302 -16.89 -4.80 -12.35
C ARG A 302 -16.35 -3.38 -12.21
N HIS A 303 -15.97 -2.96 -11.00
CA HIS A 303 -15.37 -1.64 -10.78
C HIS A 303 -14.03 -1.51 -11.48
N VAL A 304 -13.17 -2.54 -11.42
CA VAL A 304 -11.89 -2.56 -12.16
C VAL A 304 -12.14 -2.42 -13.66
N SER A 305 -13.05 -3.21 -14.23
CA SER A 305 -13.43 -3.13 -15.65
C SER A 305 -13.84 -1.72 -16.03
N LYS A 306 -14.81 -1.15 -15.29
CA LYS A 306 -15.35 0.18 -15.57
C LYS A 306 -14.33 1.31 -15.46
N VAL A 307 -13.52 1.28 -14.40
CA VAL A 307 -12.63 2.40 -14.08
C VAL A 307 -11.37 2.36 -14.94
N ILE A 308 -10.79 1.18 -15.18
CA ILE A 308 -9.50 1.06 -15.85
C ILE A 308 -9.66 0.81 -17.35
N PHE A 309 -10.69 0.09 -17.80
CA PHE A 309 -10.73 -0.47 -19.15
C PHE A 309 -11.90 0.01 -20.03
N GLU A 310 -12.97 0.55 -19.45
CA GLU A 310 -14.13 1.03 -20.21
C GLU A 310 -14.13 2.55 -20.36
N HIS A 311 -13.97 3.05 -21.60
CA HIS A 311 -14.04 4.48 -21.90
C HIS A 311 -15.44 5.07 -21.69
N VAL A 312 -15.49 6.33 -21.30
CA VAL A 312 -16.73 7.11 -21.19
C VAL A 312 -17.02 7.80 -22.52
N PHE A 313 -18.17 7.49 -23.13
CA PHE A 313 -18.62 8.06 -24.41
C PHE A 313 -19.68 9.14 -24.21
#